data_AF-A0A2Z6MY47-F1
#
_entry.id   AF-A0A2Z6MY47-F1
#
_cell.length_a   1.000
_cell.length_b   1.000
_cell.length_c   1.000
_cell.angle_alpha   90.00
_cell.angle_beta   90.00
_cell.angle_gamma   90.00
#
_symmetry.space_group_name_H-M   'P 1'
#
loop_
_entity.id
_entity.type
_entity.pdbx_description
1 polymer ?
#
loop_
_entity_poly.entity_id
_entity_poly.type
_entity_poly.pdbx_seq_one_letter_code
_entity_poly.pdbx_strand_id
1 'polypeptide(L)'
;MEFASGCMNYQLIPNARVPILKFKRKGISCDVSINNLPGLMKSKFLLWINKIDGRFHDLVKQWAKAHKINNSKTGSFNSFTLSLLVIFHFQTCAPAILPPLKDIYPTNMVDELRGVRADAENLIAQTCEANINRFISNKSRPINRKSLPELFVDFLRKFVQIDSWASEIGICTYTGQWEQIKENMRWLPKTCAVLVEDPFEQPENSARSVSSGQLKKIAEAFLKTFSLLTSQNQNQSSLLTQLAPPYVSRLIIGPVIPNYNVRPAIPSYIGGYSLPTQPQPQVHRGLLPHPRSGHRFQNGKQGAYSNGSTSKQGSSSNGSISKQRRYSNGTTSKGGASSNGSTSKQEASSNSSISTVPAKAHQVPPQQQAWRPKLQIQ
;
A
#
# COMPACT_ATOMS: atom_id res chain seq x y z
N MET A 1 14.99 -31.26 -7.72
CA MET A 1 13.89 -30.42 -7.21
C MET A 1 12.68 -30.72 -8.05
N GLU A 2 11.68 -31.39 -7.50
CA GLU A 2 10.54 -31.91 -8.27
C GLU A 2 9.42 -30.86 -8.35
N PHE A 3 8.93 -30.59 -9.55
CA PHE A 3 7.92 -29.55 -9.77
C PHE A 3 6.51 -30.09 -9.56
N ALA A 4 5.73 -29.45 -8.69
CA ALA A 4 4.39 -29.91 -8.31
C ALA A 4 3.45 -30.06 -9.53
N SER A 5 2.89 -31.26 -9.68
CA SER A 5 2.10 -31.68 -10.85
C SER A 5 0.95 -30.72 -11.18
N GLY A 6 0.78 -30.43 -12.48
CA GLY A 6 -0.24 -29.51 -12.99
C GLY A 6 0.11 -28.02 -12.88
N CYS A 7 1.37 -27.68 -12.58
CA CYS A 7 1.92 -26.32 -12.66
C CYS A 7 2.81 -26.18 -13.90
N MET A 8 2.72 -25.05 -14.60
CA MET A 8 3.39 -24.78 -15.89
C MET A 8 3.97 -23.37 -15.94
N ASN A 9 4.85 -23.08 -16.90
CA ASN A 9 5.39 -21.74 -17.17
C ASN A 9 6.08 -21.10 -15.95
N TYR A 10 7.01 -21.83 -15.32
CA TYR A 10 7.82 -21.33 -14.22
C TYR A 10 8.74 -20.18 -14.69
N GLN A 11 8.70 -19.04 -14.01
CA GLN A 11 9.57 -17.89 -14.27
C GLN A 11 10.02 -17.28 -12.93
N LEU A 12 11.31 -17.38 -12.63
CA LEU A 12 11.91 -16.67 -11.50
C LEU A 12 12.16 -15.20 -11.88
N ILE A 13 11.81 -14.29 -10.97
CA ILE A 13 12.08 -12.85 -11.09
C ILE A 13 12.85 -12.44 -9.82
N PRO A 14 14.20 -12.56 -9.83
CA PRO A 14 15.00 -12.32 -8.63
C PRO A 14 15.24 -10.83 -8.35
N ASN A 15 15.33 -10.00 -9.40
CA ASN A 15 15.78 -8.61 -9.30
C ASN A 15 14.66 -7.60 -9.00
N ALA A 16 13.55 -8.04 -8.41
CA ALA A 16 12.45 -7.18 -7.96
C ALA A 16 12.56 -6.94 -6.44
N ARG A 17 12.02 -5.81 -5.92
CA ARG A 17 12.06 -5.50 -4.46
C ARG A 17 11.53 -6.65 -3.60
N VAL A 18 10.54 -7.38 -4.11
CA VAL A 18 10.14 -8.69 -3.60
C VAL A 18 10.44 -9.73 -4.68
N PRO A 19 11.47 -10.58 -4.52
CA PRO A 19 11.76 -11.69 -5.42
C PRO A 19 10.59 -12.67 -5.48
N ILE A 20 10.23 -13.13 -6.68
CA ILE A 20 9.06 -13.98 -6.91
C ILE A 20 9.30 -15.08 -7.94
N LEU A 21 8.79 -16.27 -7.65
CA LEU A 21 8.58 -17.34 -8.62
C LEU A 21 7.15 -17.24 -9.16
N LYS A 22 7.03 -17.01 -10.47
CA LYS A 22 5.76 -17.11 -11.19
C LYS A 22 5.55 -18.51 -11.74
N PHE A 23 4.28 -18.92 -11.84
CA PHE A 23 3.83 -20.08 -12.60
C PHE A 23 2.35 -19.95 -12.94
N LYS A 24 1.80 -20.88 -13.72
CA LYS A 24 0.36 -21.07 -13.92
C LYS A 24 -0.08 -22.42 -13.39
N ARG A 25 -1.22 -22.48 -12.69
CA ARG A 25 -1.85 -23.73 -12.22
C ARG A 25 -3.35 -23.68 -12.53
N LYS A 26 -3.89 -24.70 -13.22
CA LYS A 26 -5.30 -24.73 -13.68
C LYS A 26 -5.77 -23.42 -14.36
N GLY A 27 -4.92 -22.85 -15.23
CA GLY A 27 -5.18 -21.58 -15.93
C GLY A 27 -4.94 -20.30 -15.12
N ILE A 28 -4.93 -20.37 -13.78
CA ILE A 28 -4.69 -19.24 -12.88
C ILE A 28 -3.19 -18.92 -12.86
N SER A 29 -2.84 -17.62 -12.92
CA SER A 29 -1.46 -17.15 -12.71
C SER A 29 -1.17 -17.03 -11.20
N CYS A 30 -0.06 -17.61 -10.76
CA CYS A 30 0.36 -17.64 -9.37
C CYS A 30 1.74 -16.99 -9.21
N ASP A 31 1.88 -16.13 -8.20
CA ASP A 31 3.13 -15.48 -7.80
C ASP A 31 3.45 -15.94 -6.37
N VAL A 32 4.60 -16.57 -6.15
CA VAL A 32 5.10 -16.98 -4.82
C VAL A 32 6.31 -16.16 -4.44
N SER A 33 6.30 -15.60 -3.22
CA SER A 33 7.44 -14.92 -2.59
C SER A 33 7.84 -15.64 -1.30
N ILE A 34 9.12 -15.59 -0.96
CA ILE A 34 9.68 -16.15 0.29
C ILE A 34 9.88 -15.00 1.28
N ASN A 35 9.56 -15.23 2.56
CA ASN A 35 9.76 -14.30 3.68
C ASN A 35 9.17 -12.88 3.53
N ASN A 36 8.20 -12.69 2.63
CA ASN A 36 7.49 -11.42 2.41
C ASN A 36 6.44 -11.15 3.52
N LEU A 37 6.91 -11.02 4.77
CA LEU A 37 6.07 -10.71 5.92
C LEU A 37 5.40 -9.32 5.82
N PRO A 38 6.07 -8.24 5.36
CA PRO A 38 5.40 -6.96 5.10
C PRO A 38 4.20 -7.07 4.16
N GLY A 39 4.32 -7.83 3.06
CA GLY A 39 3.22 -8.06 2.12
C GLY A 39 2.06 -8.85 2.73
N LEU A 40 2.35 -9.83 3.60
CA LEU A 40 1.32 -10.54 4.38
C LEU A 40 0.60 -9.60 5.34
N MET A 41 1.33 -8.79 6.11
CA MET A 41 0.75 -7.90 7.12
C MET A 41 -0.07 -6.77 6.51
N LYS A 42 0.38 -6.20 5.38
CA LYS A 42 -0.42 -5.28 4.55
C LYS A 42 -1.73 -5.90 4.09
N SER A 43 -1.70 -7.18 3.70
CA SER A 43 -2.90 -7.91 3.28
C SER A 43 -3.84 -8.19 4.46
N LYS A 44 -3.30 -8.55 5.64
CA LYS A 44 -4.06 -8.70 6.89
C LYS A 44 -4.72 -7.38 7.32
N PHE A 45 -3.99 -6.26 7.29
CA PHE A 45 -4.55 -4.95 7.67
C PHE A 45 -5.68 -4.52 6.74
N LEU A 46 -5.54 -4.71 5.42
CA LEU A 46 -6.63 -4.45 4.48
C LEU A 46 -7.86 -5.32 4.74
N LEU A 47 -7.68 -6.58 5.17
CA LEU A 47 -8.79 -7.44 5.60
C LEU A 47 -9.44 -6.94 6.91
N TRP A 48 -8.66 -6.45 7.87
CA TRP A 48 -9.18 -5.91 9.12
C TRP A 48 -9.95 -4.61 8.93
N ILE A 49 -9.41 -3.63 8.18
CA ILE A 49 -10.07 -2.33 7.99
C ILE A 49 -11.38 -2.45 7.17
N ASN A 50 -11.49 -3.46 6.30
CA ASN A 50 -12.74 -3.81 5.62
C ASN A 50 -13.88 -4.21 6.59
N LYS A 51 -13.60 -4.50 7.88
CA LYS A 51 -14.65 -4.65 8.91
C LYS A 51 -15.42 -3.36 9.19
N ILE A 52 -14.84 -2.19 8.89
CA ILE A 52 -15.50 -0.88 9.08
C ILE A 52 -16.42 -0.57 7.89
N ASP A 53 -15.88 -0.62 6.66
CA ASP A 53 -16.65 -0.54 5.42
C ASP A 53 -15.89 -1.19 4.25
N GLY A 54 -16.33 -2.37 3.82
CA GLY A 54 -15.73 -3.11 2.70
C GLY A 54 -16.35 -2.82 1.32
N ARG A 55 -17.36 -1.93 1.21
CA ARG A 55 -18.24 -1.85 0.02
C ARG A 55 -17.55 -1.39 -1.27
N PHE A 56 -16.38 -0.77 -1.18
CA PHE A 56 -15.84 0.10 -2.23
C PHE A 56 -14.58 -0.42 -2.94
N HIS A 57 -13.83 -1.33 -2.32
CA HIS A 57 -12.49 -1.73 -2.76
C HIS A 57 -12.46 -2.37 -4.16
N ASP A 58 -13.25 -3.43 -4.36
CA ASP A 58 -13.22 -4.17 -5.62
C ASP A 58 -13.79 -3.37 -6.80
N LEU A 59 -14.73 -2.44 -6.58
CA LEU A 59 -15.27 -1.56 -7.62
C LEU A 59 -14.15 -0.74 -8.28
N VAL A 60 -13.39 0.02 -7.47
CA VAL A 60 -12.24 0.82 -7.94
C VAL A 60 -11.19 -0.07 -8.61
N LYS A 61 -10.96 -1.26 -8.07
CA LYS A 61 -9.97 -2.23 -8.58
C LYS A 61 -10.35 -2.86 -9.92
N GLN A 62 -11.64 -3.03 -10.23
CA GLN A 62 -12.12 -3.46 -11.56
C GLN A 62 -12.14 -2.29 -12.55
N TRP A 63 -12.63 -1.11 -12.15
CA TRP A 63 -12.57 0.11 -12.97
C TRP A 63 -11.13 0.43 -13.42
N ALA A 64 -10.17 0.43 -12.48
CA ALA A 64 -8.76 0.68 -12.77
C ALA A 64 -8.13 -0.39 -13.70
N LYS A 65 -8.68 -1.61 -13.76
CA LYS A 65 -8.30 -2.62 -14.77
C LYS A 65 -8.91 -2.31 -16.15
N ALA A 66 -10.17 -1.87 -16.20
CA ALA A 66 -10.85 -1.51 -17.45
C ALA A 66 -10.10 -0.37 -18.16
N HIS A 67 -9.71 0.66 -17.40
CA HIS A 67 -8.87 1.77 -17.86
C HIS A 67 -7.37 1.44 -17.99
N LYS A 68 -6.95 0.19 -17.72
CA LYS A 68 -5.56 -0.32 -17.83
C LYS A 68 -4.52 0.38 -16.93
N ILE A 69 -4.97 1.04 -15.85
CA ILE A 69 -4.13 1.78 -14.88
C ILE A 69 -3.80 1.00 -13.59
N ASN A 70 -4.11 -0.30 -13.53
CA ASN A 70 -3.79 -1.21 -12.43
C ASN A 70 -2.70 -2.25 -12.83
N ASN A 71 -1.54 -1.76 -13.26
CA ASN A 71 -0.36 -2.59 -13.57
C ASN A 71 0.95 -1.80 -13.35
N SER A 72 1.67 -2.12 -12.26
CA SER A 72 2.94 -1.48 -11.94
C SER A 72 4.07 -1.80 -12.93
N LYS A 73 4.03 -2.94 -13.63
CA LYS A 73 5.06 -3.30 -14.63
C LYS A 73 5.06 -2.39 -15.85
N THR A 74 3.90 -1.82 -16.19
CA THR A 74 3.74 -0.85 -17.29
C THR A 74 3.77 0.59 -16.79
N GLY A 75 4.24 0.82 -15.56
CA GLY A 75 4.42 2.15 -14.99
C GLY A 75 3.15 2.82 -14.44
N SER A 76 2.10 2.04 -14.11
CA SER A 76 0.86 2.58 -13.52
C SER A 76 0.71 2.17 -12.04
N PHE A 77 -0.48 2.33 -11.44
CA PHE A 77 -0.68 1.95 -10.05
C PHE A 77 -0.57 0.43 -9.85
N ASN A 78 -0.14 0.04 -8.65
CA ASN A 78 -0.36 -1.30 -8.12
C ASN A 78 -1.68 -1.34 -7.32
N SER A 79 -2.24 -2.53 -7.13
CA SER A 79 -3.51 -2.69 -6.41
C SER A 79 -3.45 -2.28 -4.93
N PHE A 80 -2.27 -2.26 -4.29
CA PHE A 80 -2.13 -1.74 -2.91
C PHE A 80 -2.28 -0.21 -2.86
N THR A 81 -1.68 0.52 -3.81
CA THR A 81 -1.85 1.97 -3.94
C THR A 81 -3.32 2.35 -4.21
N LEU A 82 -4.01 1.57 -5.05
CA LEU A 82 -5.47 1.75 -5.25
C LEU A 82 -6.26 1.53 -3.95
N SER A 83 -5.84 0.58 -3.08
CA SER A 83 -6.41 0.43 -1.73
C SER A 83 -6.18 1.68 -0.86
N LEU A 84 -4.98 2.27 -0.92
CA LEU A 84 -4.67 3.48 -0.15
C LEU A 84 -5.43 4.71 -0.65
N LEU A 85 -5.65 4.86 -1.97
CA LEU A 85 -6.52 5.92 -2.52
C LEU A 85 -7.99 5.74 -2.08
N VAL A 86 -8.47 4.49 -2.00
CA VAL A 86 -9.79 4.13 -1.44
C VAL A 86 -9.90 4.50 0.03
N ILE A 87 -8.90 4.11 0.83
CA ILE A 87 -8.83 4.44 2.28
C ILE A 87 -8.79 5.95 2.49
N PHE A 88 -7.92 6.66 1.75
CA PHE A 88 -7.79 8.11 1.85
C PHE A 88 -9.07 8.85 1.45
N HIS A 89 -9.78 8.37 0.43
CA HIS A 89 -11.08 8.90 0.07
C HIS A 89 -12.07 8.77 1.24
N PHE A 90 -12.16 7.59 1.87
CA PHE A 90 -13.00 7.33 3.04
C PHE A 90 -12.60 8.12 4.30
N GLN A 91 -11.32 8.38 4.51
CA GLN A 91 -10.82 9.25 5.58
C GLN A 91 -11.21 10.72 5.36
N THR A 92 -11.21 11.15 4.09
CA THR A 92 -11.52 12.53 3.68
C THR A 92 -12.93 12.66 3.06
N CYS A 93 -13.85 11.81 3.51
CA CYS A 93 -15.30 11.99 3.36
C CYS A 93 -15.85 12.91 4.46
N ALA A 94 -17.00 13.53 4.22
CA ALA A 94 -17.78 14.25 5.22
C ALA A 94 -19.19 13.62 5.34
N PRO A 95 -19.56 13.00 6.48
CA PRO A 95 -18.69 12.56 7.58
C PRO A 95 -17.63 11.53 7.13
N ALA A 96 -16.56 11.36 7.90
CA ALA A 96 -15.52 10.37 7.62
C ALA A 96 -16.04 8.93 7.80
N ILE A 97 -15.68 8.04 6.87
CA ILE A 97 -16.02 6.61 6.91
C ILE A 97 -14.98 5.83 7.73
N LEU A 98 -13.70 6.09 7.46
CA LEU A 98 -12.55 5.52 8.16
C LEU A 98 -11.83 6.59 8.98
N PRO A 99 -11.16 6.23 10.09
CA PRO A 99 -10.23 7.12 10.78
C PRO A 99 -8.86 7.19 10.07
N PRO A 100 -8.03 8.19 10.38
CA PRO A 100 -6.56 8.13 10.20
C PRO A 100 -5.99 6.77 10.62
N LEU A 101 -5.08 6.18 9.83
CA LEU A 101 -4.63 4.81 10.13
C LEU A 101 -3.81 4.72 11.43
N LYS A 102 -3.19 5.82 11.86
CA LYS A 102 -2.55 5.94 13.18
C LYS A 102 -3.50 5.63 14.36
N ASP A 103 -4.81 5.87 14.19
CA ASP A 103 -5.82 5.62 15.23
C ASP A 103 -6.20 4.13 15.31
N ILE A 104 -5.84 3.34 14.29
CA ILE A 104 -5.95 1.88 14.23
C ILE A 104 -4.63 1.21 14.65
N TYR A 105 -3.50 1.71 14.16
CA TYR A 105 -2.16 1.23 14.52
C TYR A 105 -1.17 2.42 14.59
N PRO A 106 -0.69 2.82 15.78
CA PRO A 106 0.01 4.10 15.99
C PRO A 106 1.53 4.05 15.77
N THR A 107 2.06 3.01 15.12
CA THR A 107 3.50 2.81 14.88
C THR A 107 3.77 2.24 13.48
N ASN A 108 5.01 2.37 13.01
CA ASN A 108 5.42 1.88 11.70
C ASN A 108 5.53 0.35 11.70
N MET A 109 4.42 -0.32 11.35
CA MET A 109 4.22 -1.76 11.55
C MET A 109 5.40 -2.66 11.15
N VAL A 110 6.13 -2.35 10.06
CA VAL A 110 7.26 -3.17 9.61
C VAL A 110 8.49 -3.10 10.52
N ASP A 111 8.68 -2.00 11.26
CA ASP A 111 9.77 -1.90 12.25
C ASP A 111 9.57 -2.83 13.45
N GLU A 112 8.33 -3.21 13.75
CA GLU A 112 7.94 -4.08 14.86
C GLU A 112 7.86 -5.57 14.49
N LEU A 113 8.10 -5.93 13.22
CA LEU A 113 8.16 -7.33 12.74
C LEU A 113 9.45 -8.05 13.15
N ARG A 114 9.97 -7.77 14.36
CA ARG A 114 11.22 -8.28 14.91
C ARG A 114 10.96 -9.32 16.00
N GLY A 115 11.92 -10.21 16.23
CA GLY A 115 11.79 -11.27 17.25
C GLY A 115 10.94 -12.45 16.75
N VAL A 116 10.15 -13.04 17.65
CA VAL A 116 9.31 -14.20 17.33
C VAL A 116 8.14 -13.75 16.46
N ARG A 117 8.17 -14.18 15.20
CA ARG A 117 7.22 -13.79 14.16
C ARG A 117 5.74 -13.95 14.57
N ALA A 118 5.39 -15.06 15.22
CA ALA A 118 4.00 -15.32 15.62
C ALA A 118 3.50 -14.28 16.63
N ASP A 119 4.34 -13.89 17.58
CA ASP A 119 3.96 -12.99 18.67
C ASP A 119 3.80 -11.56 18.16
N ALA A 120 4.70 -11.11 17.27
CA ALA A 120 4.56 -9.83 16.56
C ALA A 120 3.29 -9.80 15.68
N GLU A 121 3.05 -10.84 14.86
CA GLU A 121 1.83 -10.94 14.04
C GLU A 121 0.55 -10.92 14.89
N ASN A 122 0.56 -11.52 16.08
CA ASN A 122 -0.56 -11.57 17.01
C ASN A 122 -0.79 -10.23 17.73
N LEU A 123 0.27 -9.57 18.23
CA LEU A 123 0.17 -8.27 18.90
C LEU A 123 -0.38 -7.19 17.96
N ILE A 124 0.12 -7.15 16.73
CA ILE A 124 -0.38 -6.23 15.69
C ILE A 124 -1.86 -6.48 15.41
N ALA A 125 -2.28 -7.76 15.31
CA ALA A 125 -3.66 -8.14 15.06
C ALA A 125 -4.60 -7.73 16.21
N GLN A 126 -4.22 -8.00 17.46
CA GLN A 126 -5.01 -7.66 18.65
C GLN A 126 -5.18 -6.13 18.79
N THR A 127 -4.10 -5.36 18.60
CA THR A 127 -4.14 -3.89 18.63
C THR A 127 -5.07 -3.33 17.55
N CYS A 128 -4.93 -3.81 16.30
CA CYS A 128 -5.80 -3.39 15.21
C CYS A 128 -7.28 -3.74 15.48
N GLU A 129 -7.56 -4.96 15.95
CA GLU A 129 -8.92 -5.41 16.24
C GLU A 129 -9.56 -4.62 17.39
N ALA A 130 -8.84 -4.37 18.49
CA ALA A 130 -9.32 -3.55 19.60
C ALA A 130 -9.67 -2.12 19.14
N ASN A 131 -8.80 -1.48 18.34
CA ASN A 131 -9.02 -0.13 17.84
C ASN A 131 -10.15 -0.05 16.81
N ILE A 132 -10.27 -1.04 15.92
CA ILE A 132 -11.38 -1.15 14.96
C ILE A 132 -12.72 -1.34 15.69
N ASN A 133 -12.78 -2.26 16.66
CA ASN A 133 -13.99 -2.50 17.44
C ASN A 133 -14.39 -1.25 18.26
N ARG A 134 -13.43 -0.50 18.81
CA ARG A 134 -13.65 0.79 19.47
C ARG A 134 -14.19 1.86 18.51
N PHE A 135 -13.71 1.92 17.26
CA PHE A 135 -14.22 2.86 16.26
C PHE A 135 -15.63 2.50 15.78
N ILE A 136 -15.93 1.21 15.59
CA ILE A 136 -17.25 0.72 15.16
C ILE A 136 -18.30 0.91 16.27
N SER A 137 -17.96 0.65 17.53
CA SER A 137 -18.88 0.75 18.67
C SER A 137 -19.19 2.18 19.15
N ASN A 138 -18.48 3.20 18.64
CA ASN A 138 -18.72 4.60 18.99
C ASN A 138 -20.04 5.13 18.37
N LYS A 139 -21.13 4.96 19.12
CA LYS A 139 -22.48 5.43 18.75
C LYS A 139 -22.61 6.93 18.53
N SER A 140 -21.71 7.74 19.09
CA SER A 140 -21.72 9.20 18.96
C SER A 140 -21.03 9.69 17.67
N ARG A 141 -20.40 8.80 16.90
CA ARG A 141 -19.74 9.16 15.64
C ARG A 141 -20.76 9.50 14.55
N PRO A 142 -20.63 10.63 13.84
CA PRO A 142 -21.48 10.92 12.68
C PRO A 142 -21.22 9.88 11.57
N ILE A 143 -22.27 9.16 11.17
CA ILE A 143 -22.16 8.07 10.19
C ILE A 143 -22.42 8.61 8.79
N ASN A 144 -21.50 8.37 7.85
CA ASN A 144 -21.73 8.68 6.45
C ASN A 144 -22.85 7.78 5.87
N ARG A 145 -23.82 8.40 5.19
CA ARG A 145 -25.00 7.71 4.61
C ARG A 145 -24.91 7.51 3.10
N LYS A 146 -23.86 7.96 2.43
CA LYS A 146 -23.73 7.90 0.97
C LYS A 146 -23.77 6.46 0.45
N SER A 147 -24.47 6.29 -0.66
CA SER A 147 -24.54 5.07 -1.42
C SER A 147 -23.22 4.78 -2.16
N LEU A 148 -23.06 3.54 -2.62
CA LEU A 148 -21.87 3.13 -3.35
C LEU A 148 -21.63 3.94 -4.64
N PRO A 149 -22.64 4.29 -5.46
CA PRO A 149 -22.47 5.18 -6.62
C PRO A 149 -22.01 6.59 -6.24
N GLU A 150 -22.59 7.20 -5.19
CA GLU A 150 -22.20 8.55 -4.74
C GLU A 150 -20.73 8.58 -4.29
N LEU A 151 -20.30 7.59 -3.51
CA LEU A 151 -18.91 7.45 -3.09
C LEU A 151 -17.96 7.25 -4.28
N PHE A 152 -18.38 6.50 -5.31
CA PHE A 152 -17.59 6.35 -6.53
C PHE A 152 -17.48 7.65 -7.32
N VAL A 153 -18.57 8.41 -7.48
CA VAL A 153 -18.54 9.73 -8.15
C VAL A 153 -17.69 10.74 -7.36
N ASP A 154 -17.79 10.76 -6.03
CA ASP A 154 -16.97 11.61 -5.17
C ASP A 154 -15.49 11.21 -5.18
N PHE A 155 -15.17 9.91 -5.24
CA PHE A 155 -13.81 9.40 -5.41
C PHE A 155 -13.20 9.82 -6.74
N LEU A 156 -13.96 9.68 -7.83
CA LEU A 156 -13.51 10.16 -9.13
C LEU A 156 -13.26 11.67 -9.09
N ARG A 157 -14.21 12.46 -8.54
CA ARG A 157 -14.08 13.93 -8.39
C ARG A 157 -12.83 14.33 -7.61
N LYS A 158 -12.50 13.60 -6.54
CA LYS A 158 -11.34 13.86 -5.67
C LYS A 158 -9.99 13.70 -6.38
N PHE A 159 -9.93 12.92 -7.47
CA PHE A 159 -8.68 12.56 -8.16
C PHE A 159 -8.64 12.94 -9.65
N VAL A 160 -9.60 13.73 -10.16
CA VAL A 160 -9.61 14.20 -11.57
C VAL A 160 -8.31 14.89 -11.99
N GLN A 161 -7.81 15.81 -11.16
CA GLN A 161 -6.64 16.66 -11.43
C GLN A 161 -5.37 16.10 -10.77
N ILE A 162 -5.25 14.77 -10.66
CA ILE A 162 -4.12 14.09 -10.00
C ILE A 162 -2.76 14.36 -10.65
N ASP A 163 -2.71 14.69 -11.94
CA ASP A 163 -1.49 15.14 -12.60
C ASP A 163 -1.08 16.58 -12.24
N SER A 164 -2.03 17.38 -11.77
CA SER A 164 -1.89 18.82 -11.52
C SER A 164 -1.37 19.14 -10.11
N TRP A 165 -1.86 18.43 -9.08
CA TRP A 165 -1.41 18.64 -7.69
C TRP A 165 -0.30 17.67 -7.23
N ALA A 166 -0.08 16.55 -7.94
CA ALA A 166 0.91 15.56 -7.52
C ALA A 166 2.35 16.10 -7.55
N SER A 167 2.61 17.22 -8.24
CA SER A 167 3.85 18.01 -8.14
C SER A 167 4.24 18.27 -6.69
N GLU A 168 3.30 18.79 -5.91
CA GLU A 168 3.51 19.49 -4.63
C GLU A 168 2.87 18.79 -3.44
N ILE A 169 1.80 18.00 -3.65
CA ILE A 169 0.98 17.42 -2.59
C ILE A 169 1.08 15.89 -2.61
N GLY A 170 1.36 15.30 -1.46
CA GLY A 170 1.35 13.86 -1.21
C GLY A 170 0.13 13.41 -0.40
N ILE A 171 -0.21 12.13 -0.53
CA ILE A 171 -1.30 11.50 0.23
C ILE A 171 -0.71 10.72 1.41
N CYS A 172 -1.09 11.11 2.63
CA CYS A 172 -0.71 10.40 3.86
C CYS A 172 -1.94 9.72 4.47
N THR A 173 -2.07 8.40 4.26
CA THR A 173 -3.16 7.62 4.89
C THR A 173 -2.96 7.44 6.39
N TYR A 174 -1.73 7.57 6.89
CA TYR A 174 -1.42 7.48 8.31
C TYR A 174 -2.03 8.63 9.11
N THR A 175 -1.86 9.88 8.64
CA THR A 175 -2.50 11.08 9.23
C THR A 175 -3.92 11.31 8.72
N GLY A 176 -4.29 10.72 7.58
CA GLY A 176 -5.54 10.96 6.88
C GLY A 176 -5.58 12.31 6.14
N GLN A 177 -4.41 12.91 5.87
CA GLN A 177 -4.28 14.27 5.32
C GLN A 177 -3.61 14.32 3.95
N TRP A 178 -3.91 15.42 3.24
CA TRP A 178 -3.05 15.94 2.18
C TRP A 178 -1.87 16.68 2.83
N GLU A 179 -0.65 16.38 2.40
CA GLU A 179 0.56 17.00 2.98
C GLU A 179 1.45 17.60 1.88
N GLN A 180 2.02 18.78 2.14
CA GLN A 180 2.94 19.46 1.21
C GLN A 180 4.29 18.71 1.19
N ILE A 181 4.70 18.22 0.02
CA ILE A 181 5.92 17.41 -0.16
C ILE A 181 7.19 18.21 0.21
N LYS A 182 7.17 19.53 0.02
CA LYS A 182 8.25 20.44 0.41
C LYS A 182 8.41 20.62 1.93
N GLU A 183 7.37 20.34 2.71
CA GLU A 183 7.34 20.47 4.17
C GLU A 183 7.62 19.11 4.86
N ASN A 184 7.21 17.99 4.25
CA ASN A 184 7.54 16.66 4.73
C ASN A 184 8.92 16.20 4.22
N MET A 185 9.98 16.62 4.92
CA MET A 185 11.39 16.31 4.58
C MET A 185 11.69 14.82 4.39
N ARG A 186 10.88 13.91 4.93
CA ARG A 186 11.02 12.44 4.77
C ARG A 186 10.69 11.96 3.36
N TRP A 187 10.05 12.80 2.54
CA TRP A 187 9.64 12.53 1.16
C TRP A 187 10.58 13.15 0.11
N LEU A 188 11.68 13.78 0.54
CA LEU A 188 12.64 14.45 -0.33
C LEU A 188 13.95 13.63 -0.47
N PRO A 189 14.63 13.67 -1.64
CA PRO A 189 14.21 14.33 -2.87
C PRO A 189 13.08 13.58 -3.58
N LYS A 190 12.13 14.32 -4.16
CA LYS A 190 10.97 13.72 -4.86
C LYS A 190 11.41 13.08 -6.18
N THR A 191 11.43 11.75 -6.24
CA THR A 191 11.86 10.95 -7.41
C THR A 191 10.72 10.33 -8.22
N CYS A 192 9.49 10.32 -7.70
CA CYS A 192 8.33 9.63 -8.27
C CYS A 192 7.34 10.63 -8.87
N ALA A 193 6.48 10.24 -9.82
CA ALA A 193 5.52 11.17 -10.42
C ALA A 193 4.48 11.68 -9.40
N VAL A 194 3.89 10.76 -8.63
CA VAL A 194 2.91 11.00 -7.55
C VAL A 194 3.35 10.29 -6.27
N LEU A 195 2.95 10.83 -5.12
CA LEU A 195 3.28 10.30 -3.79
C LEU A 195 2.03 9.84 -3.04
N VAL A 196 2.03 8.57 -2.66
CA VAL A 196 1.09 7.97 -1.70
C VAL A 196 1.93 7.21 -0.69
N GLU A 197 2.02 7.70 0.54
CA GLU A 197 2.88 7.08 1.56
C GLU A 197 2.30 5.72 1.98
N ASP A 198 3.19 4.72 2.06
CA ASP A 198 2.91 3.40 2.58
C ASP A 198 2.88 3.46 4.12
N PRO A 199 1.70 3.39 4.76
CA PRO A 199 1.53 3.66 6.20
C PRO A 199 2.12 2.57 7.11
N PHE A 200 2.74 1.53 6.53
CA PHE A 200 3.36 0.42 7.23
C PHE A 200 4.86 0.28 6.96
N GLU A 201 5.40 1.08 6.02
CA GLU A 201 6.83 1.15 5.68
C GLU A 201 7.27 2.62 5.54
N GLN A 202 6.71 3.53 6.33
CA GLN A 202 6.88 4.97 6.14
C GLN A 202 8.38 5.35 6.23
N PRO A 203 8.96 6.15 5.31
CA PRO A 203 8.30 7.01 4.32
C PRO A 203 8.17 6.42 2.89
N GLU A 204 8.20 5.10 2.71
CA GLU A 204 8.14 4.48 1.39
C GLU A 204 6.93 4.93 0.56
N ASN A 205 7.15 5.35 -0.69
CA ASN A 205 6.06 5.69 -1.61
C ASN A 205 5.48 4.42 -2.25
N SER A 206 4.24 4.07 -1.91
CA SER A 206 3.53 2.93 -2.51
C SER A 206 3.35 3.10 -4.03
N ALA A 207 3.20 4.35 -4.48
CA ALA A 207 2.93 4.74 -5.86
C ALA A 207 4.17 4.87 -6.74
N ARG A 208 5.38 4.56 -6.25
CA ARG A 208 6.67 4.77 -6.97
C ARG A 208 6.78 4.15 -8.38
N SER A 209 5.93 3.18 -8.72
CA SER A 209 5.89 2.62 -10.08
C SER A 209 5.24 3.57 -11.09
N VAL A 210 4.51 4.60 -10.65
CA VAL A 210 3.83 5.55 -11.55
C VAL A 210 4.84 6.47 -12.23
N SER A 211 4.97 6.31 -13.55
CA SER A 211 5.78 7.22 -14.38
C SER A 211 4.95 8.44 -14.82
N SER A 212 5.62 9.57 -15.12
CA SER A 212 4.94 10.83 -15.47
C SER A 212 4.04 10.72 -16.70
N GLY A 213 4.40 9.86 -17.67
CA GLY A 213 3.57 9.57 -18.84
C GLY A 213 2.35 8.69 -18.56
N GLN A 214 2.35 7.94 -17.46
CA GLN A 214 1.19 7.17 -16.99
C GLN A 214 0.33 7.96 -16.00
N LEU A 215 0.91 8.92 -15.26
CA LEU A 215 0.17 9.85 -14.41
C LEU A 215 -0.88 10.64 -15.22
N LYS A 216 -0.54 11.09 -16.43
CA LYS A 216 -1.49 11.71 -17.36
C LYS A 216 -2.64 10.77 -17.73
N LYS A 217 -2.34 9.52 -18.12
CA LYS A 217 -3.35 8.49 -18.44
C LYS A 217 -4.24 8.12 -17.25
N ILE A 218 -3.71 8.24 -16.03
CA ILE A 218 -4.47 8.09 -14.79
C ILE A 218 -5.44 9.27 -14.62
N ALA A 219 -4.99 10.52 -14.78
CA ALA A 219 -5.85 11.71 -14.75
C ALA A 219 -6.93 11.69 -15.84
N GLU A 220 -6.56 11.34 -17.08
CA GLU A 220 -7.47 11.12 -18.21
C GLU A 220 -8.55 10.07 -17.88
N ALA A 221 -8.17 8.96 -17.22
CA ALA A 221 -9.12 7.93 -16.81
C ALA A 221 -10.09 8.43 -15.72
N PHE A 222 -9.60 9.17 -14.72
CA PHE A 222 -10.44 9.80 -13.70
C PHE A 222 -11.42 10.81 -14.33
N LEU A 223 -10.91 11.74 -15.13
CA LEU A 223 -11.70 12.77 -15.83
C LEU A 223 -12.77 12.15 -16.73
N LYS A 224 -12.38 11.21 -17.61
CA LYS A 224 -13.32 10.58 -18.56
C LYS A 224 -14.45 9.83 -17.86
N THR A 225 -14.14 9.13 -16.77
CA THR A 225 -15.16 8.40 -15.99
C THR A 225 -16.06 9.35 -15.22
N PHE A 226 -15.49 10.41 -14.63
CA PHE A 226 -16.27 11.43 -13.93
C PHE A 226 -17.24 12.13 -14.87
N SER A 227 -16.75 12.67 -16.00
CA SER A 227 -17.57 13.37 -16.99
C SER A 227 -18.66 12.48 -17.62
N LEU A 228 -18.42 11.17 -17.76
CA LEU A 228 -19.46 10.21 -18.17
C LEU A 228 -20.57 10.12 -17.11
N LEU A 229 -20.21 9.91 -15.84
CA LEU A 229 -21.16 9.73 -14.74
C LEU A 229 -21.89 11.02 -14.31
N THR A 230 -21.38 12.19 -14.67
CA THR A 230 -22.09 13.47 -14.50
C THR A 230 -22.78 13.96 -15.78
N SER A 231 -22.68 13.24 -16.90
CA SER A 231 -23.42 13.58 -18.12
C SER A 231 -24.90 13.17 -18.01
N GLN A 232 -25.78 13.90 -18.69
CA GLN A 232 -27.22 13.62 -18.71
C GLN A 232 -27.59 12.42 -19.60
N ASN A 233 -26.81 12.15 -20.66
CA ASN A 233 -27.10 11.10 -21.66
C ASN A 233 -26.32 9.81 -21.39
N GLN A 234 -26.68 9.10 -20.31
CA GLN A 234 -26.02 7.85 -19.92
C GLN A 234 -26.66 6.64 -20.59
N ASN A 235 -25.89 5.94 -21.43
CA ASN A 235 -26.26 4.64 -22.00
C ASN A 235 -25.63 3.51 -21.17
N GLN A 236 -26.42 2.52 -20.76
CA GLN A 236 -25.97 1.38 -19.93
C GLN A 236 -24.75 0.63 -20.52
N SER A 237 -24.69 0.45 -21.83
CA SER A 237 -23.56 -0.20 -22.51
C SER A 237 -22.28 0.66 -22.49
N SER A 238 -22.42 2.00 -22.50
CA SER A 238 -21.29 2.93 -22.34
C SER A 238 -20.76 2.92 -20.89
N LEU A 239 -21.66 2.84 -19.90
CA LEU A 239 -21.29 2.67 -18.49
C LEU A 239 -20.54 1.34 -18.27
N LEU A 240 -21.12 0.22 -18.71
CA LEU A 240 -20.57 -1.12 -18.49
C LEU A 240 -19.25 -1.39 -19.22
N THR A 241 -18.89 -0.59 -20.24
CA THR A 241 -17.60 -0.72 -20.96
C THR A 241 -16.48 0.17 -20.38
N GLN A 242 -16.80 1.19 -19.59
CA GLN A 242 -15.78 1.99 -18.87
C GLN A 242 -15.63 1.54 -17.40
N LEU A 243 -16.72 1.23 -16.71
CA LEU A 243 -16.69 0.84 -15.30
C LEU A 243 -16.13 -0.57 -15.05
N ALA A 244 -16.23 -1.46 -16.03
CA ALA A 244 -15.95 -2.88 -15.86
C ALA A 244 -15.08 -3.46 -17.00
N PRO A 245 -14.12 -4.36 -16.72
CA PRO A 245 -13.35 -5.03 -17.76
C PRO A 245 -14.25 -5.91 -18.66
N PRO A 246 -13.91 -6.13 -19.95
CA PRO A 246 -14.79 -6.86 -20.89
C PRO A 246 -15.17 -8.31 -20.53
N TYR A 247 -14.53 -8.94 -19.55
CA TYR A 247 -14.98 -10.23 -19.00
C TYR A 247 -16.09 -10.08 -17.95
N VAL A 248 -16.13 -8.96 -17.22
CA VAL A 248 -17.20 -8.62 -16.27
C VAL A 248 -18.43 -8.10 -17.02
N SER A 249 -18.24 -7.19 -17.98
CA SER A 249 -19.34 -6.61 -18.76
C SER A 249 -20.16 -7.68 -19.49
N ARG A 250 -19.51 -8.73 -20.00
CA ARG A 250 -20.18 -9.88 -20.66
C ARG A 250 -20.95 -10.80 -19.70
N LEU A 251 -20.65 -10.80 -18.40
CA LEU A 251 -21.46 -11.51 -17.40
C LEU A 251 -22.74 -10.72 -17.04
N ILE A 252 -22.70 -9.39 -17.18
CA ILE A 252 -23.84 -8.50 -16.91
C ILE A 252 -24.77 -8.38 -18.13
N ILE A 253 -24.20 -8.41 -19.35
CA ILE A 253 -24.93 -8.30 -20.63
C ILE A 253 -25.14 -9.72 -21.23
N GLY A 254 -25.31 -10.75 -20.38
CA GLY A 254 -25.60 -12.11 -20.82
C GLY A 254 -27.01 -12.20 -21.46
N PRO A 255 -27.21 -13.04 -22.48
CA PRO A 255 -28.51 -13.16 -23.13
C PRO A 255 -29.55 -13.78 -22.19
N VAL A 256 -30.79 -13.29 -22.27
CA VAL A 256 -31.95 -13.97 -21.65
C VAL A 256 -32.25 -15.21 -22.47
N ILE A 257 -31.76 -16.36 -22.02
CA ILE A 257 -32.05 -17.66 -22.65
C ILE A 257 -33.44 -18.13 -22.18
N PRO A 258 -34.39 -18.43 -23.09
CA PRO A 258 -35.68 -19.01 -22.71
C PRO A 258 -35.53 -20.37 -22.02
N ASN A 259 -36.41 -20.67 -21.06
CA ASN A 259 -36.36 -21.85 -20.21
C ASN A 259 -36.13 -23.18 -20.95
N TYR A 260 -35.02 -23.84 -20.64
CA TYR A 260 -34.93 -25.31 -20.64
C TYR A 260 -34.19 -25.78 -19.39
N ASN A 261 -34.63 -26.90 -18.80
CA ASN A 261 -34.35 -27.27 -17.41
C ASN A 261 -32.93 -27.83 -17.17
N VAL A 262 -31.92 -26.95 -17.14
CA VAL A 262 -30.58 -27.28 -16.63
C VAL A 262 -30.14 -26.21 -15.63
N ARG A 263 -30.05 -26.56 -14.33
CA ARG A 263 -29.49 -25.67 -13.30
C ARG A 263 -27.99 -25.46 -13.56
N PRO A 264 -27.51 -24.22 -13.80
CA PRO A 264 -26.07 -23.94 -13.72
C PRO A 264 -25.66 -23.98 -12.24
N ALA A 265 -24.62 -24.73 -11.91
CA ALA A 265 -24.05 -24.71 -10.56
C ALA A 265 -23.33 -23.37 -10.33
N ILE A 266 -23.95 -22.47 -9.56
CA ILE A 266 -23.36 -21.18 -9.18
C ILE A 266 -22.11 -21.45 -8.32
N PRO A 267 -20.90 -20.97 -8.71
CA PRO A 267 -19.74 -21.01 -7.84
C PRO A 267 -19.95 -20.01 -6.70
N SER A 268 -20.30 -20.52 -5.53
CA SER A 268 -20.56 -19.72 -4.32
C SER A 268 -19.27 -19.15 -3.75
N TYR A 269 -18.83 -18.01 -4.29
CA TYR A 269 -17.74 -17.18 -3.74
C TYR A 269 -18.17 -16.44 -2.45
N ILE A 270 -18.65 -17.20 -1.46
CA ILE A 270 -18.73 -16.76 -0.07
C ILE A 270 -17.42 -17.16 0.59
N GLY A 271 -16.51 -16.19 0.74
CA GLY A 271 -15.21 -16.36 1.40
C GLY A 271 -15.33 -16.51 2.91
N GLY A 272 -15.99 -17.58 3.37
CA GLY A 272 -16.06 -17.96 4.78
C GLY A 272 -14.70 -18.47 5.27
N TYR A 273 -13.91 -17.59 5.89
CA TYR A 273 -12.68 -17.96 6.57
C TYR A 273 -13.00 -18.68 7.89
N SER A 274 -13.13 -20.00 7.84
CA SER A 274 -13.23 -20.83 9.04
C SER A 274 -11.93 -20.80 9.85
N LEU A 275 -12.06 -20.72 11.17
CA LEU A 275 -10.93 -20.90 12.09
C LEU A 275 -10.42 -22.36 12.01
N PRO A 276 -9.10 -22.61 12.15
CA PRO A 276 -8.60 -23.98 12.26
C PRO A 276 -8.85 -24.53 13.67
N THR A 277 -9.85 -25.40 13.82
CA THR A 277 -10.04 -26.17 15.05
C THR A 277 -8.94 -27.21 15.21
N GLN A 278 -8.35 -27.34 16.40
CA GLN A 278 -7.41 -28.43 16.69
C GLN A 278 -8.11 -29.80 16.64
N PRO A 279 -7.54 -30.81 15.96
CA PRO A 279 -7.91 -32.20 16.17
C PRO A 279 -7.28 -32.73 17.47
N GLN A 280 -8.08 -33.28 18.38
CA GLN A 280 -7.57 -34.15 19.44
C GLN A 280 -7.18 -35.53 18.87
N PRO A 281 -6.34 -36.32 19.57
CA PRO A 281 -5.85 -37.60 19.06
C PRO A 281 -6.95 -38.67 19.07
N GLN A 282 -7.21 -39.31 17.93
CA GLN A 282 -8.08 -40.48 17.87
C GLN A 282 -7.31 -41.78 18.20
N VAL A 283 -7.72 -42.44 19.26
CA VAL A 283 -7.17 -43.75 19.69
C VAL A 283 -7.52 -44.82 18.67
N HIS A 284 -6.50 -45.38 17.99
CA HIS A 284 -6.67 -46.55 17.15
C HIS A 284 -6.60 -47.85 17.97
N ARG A 285 -7.66 -48.65 17.92
CA ARG A 285 -7.81 -49.90 18.68
C ARG A 285 -7.20 -51.08 17.91
N GLY A 286 -5.87 -51.25 18.03
CA GLY A 286 -5.12 -52.36 17.43
C GLY A 286 -5.13 -53.64 18.26
N LEU A 287 -5.03 -54.79 17.60
CA LEU A 287 -5.17 -56.14 18.17
C LEU A 287 -4.02 -56.54 19.13
N LEU A 288 -4.35 -57.37 20.13
CA LEU A 288 -3.41 -58.03 21.04
C LEU A 288 -2.56 -59.11 20.33
N PRO A 289 -1.31 -59.30 20.77
CA PRO A 289 -0.90 -60.61 21.30
C PRO A 289 -0.73 -60.63 22.83
N HIS A 290 -0.59 -61.83 23.41
CA HIS A 290 -0.43 -62.05 24.86
C HIS A 290 1.03 -62.39 25.27
N PRO A 291 1.38 -62.34 26.58
CA PRO A 291 2.71 -61.90 27.01
C PRO A 291 3.73 -63.02 27.34
N ARG A 292 4.99 -62.61 27.55
CA ARG A 292 5.98 -63.38 28.34
C ARG A 292 6.64 -62.52 29.44
N SER A 293 6.25 -62.82 30.67
CA SER A 293 7.04 -62.87 31.92
C SER A 293 8.36 -62.09 32.08
N GLY A 294 8.42 -61.25 33.13
CA GLY A 294 9.61 -61.01 33.99
C GLY A 294 10.68 -60.06 33.44
N HIS A 295 11.22 -59.08 34.18
CA HIS A 295 11.59 -59.09 35.61
C HIS A 295 11.56 -57.68 36.25
N ARG A 296 11.59 -57.65 37.59
CA ARG A 296 11.64 -56.46 38.46
C ARG A 296 13.03 -56.33 39.07
N PHE A 297 13.66 -55.15 39.00
CA PHE A 297 14.70 -54.71 39.95
C PHE A 297 14.71 -53.18 40.13
N GLN A 298 15.46 -52.69 41.12
CA GLN A 298 15.38 -51.33 41.67
C GLN A 298 16.74 -50.61 41.67
N ASN A 299 16.68 -49.28 41.81
CA ASN A 299 17.69 -48.39 42.41
C ASN A 299 19.05 -48.18 41.71
N GLY A 300 19.53 -46.93 41.76
CA GLY A 300 20.90 -46.52 41.42
C GLY A 300 21.03 -44.99 41.45
N LYS A 301 22.03 -44.45 42.16
CA LYS A 301 22.34 -43.00 42.27
C LYS A 301 23.83 -42.75 42.00
N GLN A 302 24.19 -41.47 41.79
CA GLN A 302 25.52 -40.84 41.97
C GLN A 302 26.61 -41.05 40.91
N GLY A 303 27.59 -40.12 40.90
CA GLY A 303 28.72 -40.01 39.95
C GLY A 303 28.38 -39.18 38.70
N ALA A 304 28.76 -37.91 38.48
CA ALA A 304 29.79 -37.00 39.02
C ALA A 304 31.22 -37.16 38.46
N TYR A 305 31.88 -36.00 38.24
CA TYR A 305 33.27 -35.77 37.75
C TYR A 305 33.57 -36.04 36.25
N SER A 306 34.54 -35.38 35.60
CA SER A 306 34.91 -33.93 35.54
C SER A 306 36.07 -33.68 34.55
N ASN A 307 36.05 -32.54 33.84
CA ASN A 307 37.19 -31.82 33.21
C ASN A 307 38.05 -32.53 32.12
N GLY A 308 38.60 -31.73 31.20
CA GLY A 308 39.43 -32.23 30.09
C GLY A 308 39.84 -31.15 29.07
N SER A 309 40.49 -30.07 29.52
CA SER A 309 40.88 -28.93 28.68
C SER A 309 42.34 -28.99 28.23
N THR A 310 42.60 -28.91 26.92
CA THR A 310 43.95 -28.65 26.38
C THR A 310 43.88 -27.80 25.09
N SER A 311 44.91 -26.98 24.86
CA SER A 311 45.06 -26.13 23.67
C SER A 311 46.42 -26.35 23.01
N LYS A 312 46.54 -26.02 21.71
CA LYS A 312 47.65 -25.22 21.12
C LYS A 312 47.55 -25.04 19.59
N GLN A 313 48.04 -23.87 19.15
CA GLN A 313 48.88 -23.52 17.96
C GLN A 313 48.91 -24.50 16.76
N GLY A 314 48.91 -24.07 15.48
CA GLY A 314 48.94 -22.76 14.80
C GLY A 314 48.58 -22.94 13.30
N SER A 315 48.87 -22.08 12.32
CA SER A 315 49.60 -20.79 12.28
C SER A 315 49.25 -19.95 11.01
N SER A 316 49.55 -18.65 11.09
CA SER A 316 49.74 -17.60 10.05
C SER A 316 49.31 -17.76 8.57
N SER A 317 48.62 -16.73 8.05
CA SER A 317 49.11 -15.92 6.90
C SER A 317 48.35 -14.58 6.76
N ASN A 318 48.95 -13.59 6.09
CA ASN A 318 48.52 -12.19 6.03
C ASN A 318 47.60 -11.86 4.85
N GLY A 319 46.79 -10.79 4.93
CA GLY A 319 45.88 -10.40 3.83
C GLY A 319 45.24 -9.00 3.88
N SER A 320 45.83 -8.03 4.57
CA SER A 320 45.25 -6.68 4.70
C SER A 320 45.34 -5.85 3.42
N ILE A 321 44.22 -5.34 2.90
CA ILE A 321 44.16 -4.12 2.07
C ILE A 321 42.79 -3.46 2.22
N SER A 322 42.77 -2.18 2.59
CA SER A 322 41.59 -1.32 2.56
C SER A 322 41.58 -0.49 1.26
N LYS A 323 40.39 -0.17 0.75
CA LYS A 323 40.23 0.77 -0.38
C LYS A 323 39.17 1.82 -0.10
N GLN A 324 39.59 2.89 0.56
CA GLN A 324 38.96 4.20 0.35
C GLN A 324 39.17 4.62 -1.11
N ARG A 325 38.23 5.40 -1.67
CA ARG A 325 38.52 6.28 -2.81
C ARG A 325 38.00 7.67 -2.50
N ARG A 326 38.82 8.68 -2.81
CA ARG A 326 38.59 10.09 -2.45
C ARG A 326 37.79 10.83 -3.53
N TYR A 327 37.22 11.96 -3.14
CA TYR A 327 36.84 13.05 -4.04
C TYR A 327 38.04 13.60 -4.83
N SER A 328 37.77 14.22 -5.97
CA SER A 328 38.71 15.11 -6.67
C SER A 328 37.93 16.18 -7.45
N ASN A 329 37.97 17.43 -6.97
CA ASN A 329 37.66 18.61 -7.77
C ASN A 329 38.97 19.14 -8.39
N GLY A 330 38.89 19.70 -9.60
CA GLY A 330 40.01 20.38 -10.26
C GLY A 330 39.54 21.08 -11.53
N THR A 331 39.79 22.39 -11.63
CA THR A 331 39.27 23.29 -12.68
C THR A 331 40.39 23.87 -13.55
N THR A 332 39.98 24.60 -14.61
CA THR A 332 40.79 25.48 -15.49
C THR A 332 41.60 24.81 -16.62
N SER A 333 41.91 25.45 -17.76
CA SER A 333 41.23 26.54 -18.51
C SER A 333 41.90 26.76 -19.90
N LYS A 334 41.28 27.61 -20.76
CA LYS A 334 41.78 28.16 -22.05
C LYS A 334 41.81 27.18 -23.25
N GLY A 335 41.61 27.63 -24.50
CA GLY A 335 41.21 28.96 -24.98
C GLY A 335 41.31 29.14 -26.51
N GLY A 336 40.69 30.21 -27.05
CA GLY A 336 40.60 30.54 -28.50
C GLY A 336 39.17 30.30 -29.03
N ALA A 337 38.36 31.30 -29.41
CA ALA A 337 38.47 32.35 -30.45
C ALA A 337 38.13 31.80 -31.87
N SER A 338 37.38 32.49 -32.74
CA SER A 338 37.09 33.95 -32.78
C SER A 338 35.77 34.32 -33.52
N SER A 339 35.18 35.47 -33.15
CA SER A 339 34.63 36.60 -33.97
C SER A 339 33.85 36.36 -35.29
N ASN A 340 32.82 37.13 -35.72
CA ASN A 340 32.22 38.45 -35.40
C ASN A 340 30.66 38.35 -35.51
N GLY A 341 29.76 39.27 -35.08
CA GLY A 341 29.59 40.73 -35.34
C GLY A 341 28.52 40.95 -36.43
N SER A 342 27.59 41.94 -36.42
CA SER A 342 27.50 43.19 -35.62
C SER A 342 26.06 43.77 -35.54
N THR A 343 25.85 44.74 -34.64
CA THR A 343 24.84 45.86 -34.52
C THR A 343 23.73 46.07 -35.59
N SER A 344 22.53 46.66 -35.30
CA SER A 344 22.23 47.91 -34.53
C SER A 344 20.75 47.98 -34.05
N LYS A 345 20.38 48.65 -32.93
CA LYS A 345 19.78 50.02 -32.78
C LYS A 345 18.49 50.31 -33.62
N GLN A 346 17.47 51.09 -33.19
CA GLN A 346 17.35 52.09 -32.08
C GLN A 346 15.86 52.41 -31.73
N GLU A 347 15.58 52.92 -30.50
CA GLU A 347 14.56 53.95 -30.09
C GLU A 347 13.05 53.88 -30.52
N ALA A 348 12.04 54.49 -29.85
CA ALA A 348 11.96 55.40 -28.67
C ALA A 348 10.63 55.23 -27.86
N SER A 349 10.43 56.11 -26.85
CA SER A 349 9.24 56.30 -25.97
C SER A 349 7.98 56.82 -26.71
N SER A 350 6.78 57.05 -26.15
CA SER A 350 6.28 57.46 -24.80
C SER A 350 4.71 57.32 -24.76
N ASN A 351 3.88 57.62 -23.73
CA ASN A 351 3.98 57.93 -22.28
C ASN A 351 2.56 57.89 -21.61
N SER A 352 2.48 58.05 -20.28
CA SER A 352 1.26 58.42 -19.47
C SER A 352 0.18 57.32 -19.27
N SER A 353 -0.66 57.30 -18.21
CA SER A 353 -0.72 58.14 -16.99
C SER A 353 -1.35 57.42 -15.78
N ILE A 354 -1.28 58.02 -14.59
CA ILE A 354 -1.63 57.43 -13.28
C ILE A 354 -3.11 57.63 -12.90
N SER A 355 -3.69 56.66 -12.15
CA SER A 355 -4.79 56.92 -11.21
C SER A 355 -4.71 55.99 -9.99
N THR A 356 -4.76 56.57 -8.80
CA THR A 356 -4.71 55.87 -7.49
C THR A 356 -5.68 56.53 -6.50
N VAL A 357 -6.46 55.74 -5.76
CA VAL A 357 -7.03 56.07 -4.42
C VAL A 357 -7.62 54.78 -3.80
N PRO A 358 -7.69 54.61 -2.45
CA PRO A 358 -7.48 53.28 -1.87
C PRO A 358 -8.55 52.77 -0.87
N ALA A 359 -8.25 51.57 -0.35
CA ALA A 359 -8.58 51.07 1.01
C ALA A 359 -10.00 50.54 1.33
N LYS A 360 -10.01 49.26 1.74
CA LYS A 360 -10.28 48.89 3.15
C LYS A 360 -9.77 47.49 3.46
N ALA A 361 -8.84 47.39 4.41
CA ALA A 361 -8.46 46.13 5.05
C ALA A 361 -9.09 46.07 6.44
N HIS A 362 -9.64 44.91 6.83
CA HIS A 362 -10.08 44.68 8.20
C HIS A 362 -8.99 43.93 8.97
N GLN A 363 -8.34 44.65 9.87
CA GLN A 363 -7.48 44.05 10.90
C GLN A 363 -8.37 43.54 12.04
N VAL A 364 -8.17 42.29 12.44
CA VAL A 364 -8.72 41.72 13.68
C VAL A 364 -7.63 41.83 14.76
N PRO A 365 -7.93 42.34 15.96
CA PRO A 365 -6.92 42.54 17.01
C PRO A 365 -6.39 41.20 17.56
N PRO A 366 -5.12 41.15 18.02
CA PRO A 366 -4.49 39.92 18.47
C PRO A 366 -5.02 39.45 19.83
N GLN A 367 -5.38 38.17 19.94
CA GLN A 367 -5.62 37.54 21.25
C GLN A 367 -4.30 37.30 21.98
N GLN A 368 -4.32 37.53 23.29
CA GLN A 368 -3.13 37.49 24.16
C GLN A 368 -2.69 36.06 24.48
N GLN A 369 -1.37 35.82 24.53
CA GLN A 369 -0.80 34.57 25.02
C GLN A 369 -0.93 34.47 26.54
N ALA A 370 -1.85 33.63 27.03
CA ALA A 370 -2.00 33.34 28.44
C ALA A 370 -0.89 32.40 28.96
N TRP A 371 0.19 32.98 29.49
CA TRP A 371 1.19 32.26 30.28
C TRP A 371 0.66 31.91 31.68
N ARG A 372 0.76 30.65 32.11
CA ARG A 372 0.91 30.19 33.52
C ARG A 372 1.27 28.68 33.56
N PRO A 373 1.81 28.13 34.67
CA PRO A 373 3.23 27.77 34.64
C PRO A 373 3.51 26.28 34.92
N LYS A 374 4.81 25.93 34.90
CA LYS A 374 5.32 24.65 35.42
C LYS A 374 4.89 24.42 36.88
N LEU A 375 4.48 23.20 37.18
CA LEU A 375 4.52 22.63 38.53
C LEU A 375 5.62 21.56 38.57
N GLN A 376 6.47 21.62 39.59
CA GLN A 376 7.56 20.68 39.85
C GLN A 376 7.96 20.85 41.32
N ILE A 377 8.39 19.77 41.99
CA ILE A 377 8.66 19.69 43.44
C ILE A 377 7.33 19.69 44.24
N GLN A 378 7.11 18.84 45.25
CA GLN A 378 8.02 17.84 45.87
C GLN A 378 7.95 16.48 45.18
#